data_AF-A0A0V0W0F0-F1
#
_entry.id   AF-A0A0V0W0F0-F1
#
_cell.length_a   1.000
_cell.length_b   1.000
_cell.length_c   1.000
_cell.angle_alpha   90.00
_cell.angle_beta   90.00
_cell.angle_gamma   90.00
#
_symmetry.space_group_name_H-M   'P 1'
#
loop_
_entity.id
_entity.type
_entity.pdbx_description
1 polymer ?
#
loop_
_entity_poly.entity_id
_entity_poly.type
_entity_poly.pdbx_seq_one_letter_code
_entity_poly.pdbx_strand_id
1 'polypeptide(L)'
;MGREVGSSLFCFDRQLTLVSYILKRKKCVLLLSTMHHDDAVNEDQERKADIVLFYNETKSGVDTLDQPVLVYTCKRLTRRWPMVLWFTTLDWAGLAAYVIWKLDIVLQKWAASLQQSLRYTVRKAIEQIGTATSTERSEASKEEKHIYRRCVFCGRKRDKKVRSSCIRCRKPCCNEHLRSYCEDCDVNPSTSQ
;
A
#
# COMPACT_ATOMS: atom_id res chain seq x y z
N MET A 1 30.34 44.74 -14.26
CA MET A 1 28.87 44.55 -14.33
C MET A 1 28.55 43.10 -14.01
N GLY A 2 27.82 42.85 -12.93
CA GLY A 2 27.34 41.50 -12.58
C GLY A 2 25.86 41.40 -12.94
N ARG A 3 25.46 40.28 -13.54
CA ARG A 3 24.04 39.97 -13.79
C ARG A 3 23.28 39.81 -12.47
N GLU A 4 22.00 40.21 -12.45
CA GLU A 4 21.17 40.17 -11.26
C GLU A 4 20.79 38.74 -10.85
N VAL A 5 20.55 38.51 -9.56
CA VAL A 5 20.10 37.21 -9.06
C VAL A 5 18.66 36.99 -9.50
N GLY A 6 18.36 35.80 -10.02
CA GLY A 6 17.07 35.49 -10.63
C GLY A 6 16.96 35.90 -12.11
N SER A 7 18.02 36.43 -12.72
CA SER A 7 18.03 36.68 -14.17
C SER A 7 18.33 35.40 -14.97
N SER A 8 17.64 35.24 -16.09
CA SER A 8 17.86 34.20 -17.11
C SER A 8 18.32 34.83 -18.43
N LEU A 9 19.20 34.14 -19.14
CA LEU A 9 19.55 34.43 -20.53
C LEU A 9 19.31 33.18 -21.36
N PHE A 10 18.75 33.39 -22.55
CA PHE A 10 18.45 32.32 -23.50
C PHE A 10 19.35 32.46 -24.72
N CYS A 11 19.84 31.34 -25.21
CA CYS A 11 20.54 31.23 -26.48
C CYS A 11 19.82 30.16 -27.31
N PHE A 12 19.37 30.55 -28.49
CA PHE A 12 18.60 29.71 -29.39
C PHE A 12 19.47 29.29 -30.56
N ASP A 13 19.49 27.99 -30.82
CA ASP A 13 19.97 27.36 -32.05
C ASP A 13 18.81 26.57 -32.67
N ARG A 14 18.93 26.16 -33.93
CA ARG A 14 17.84 25.60 -34.76
C ARG A 14 16.96 24.55 -34.07
N GLN A 15 17.53 23.74 -33.18
CA GLN A 15 16.83 22.69 -32.43
C GLN A 15 17.16 22.68 -30.94
N LEU A 16 17.96 23.64 -30.47
CA LEU A 16 18.52 23.62 -29.11
C LEU A 16 18.30 24.98 -28.45
N THR A 17 17.91 24.94 -27.19
CA THR A 17 17.78 26.13 -26.35
C THR A 17 18.66 25.98 -25.14
N LEU A 18 19.64 26.87 -25.00
CA LEU A 18 20.52 26.94 -23.85
C LEU A 18 20.05 28.06 -22.92
N VAL A 19 19.84 27.73 -21.65
CA VAL A 19 19.45 28.65 -20.59
C VAL A 19 20.60 28.86 -19.62
N SER A 20 20.94 30.12 -19.37
CA SER A 20 21.84 30.54 -18.31
C SER A 20 21.08 31.27 -17.22
N TYR A 21 20.86 30.61 -16.09
CA TYR A 21 20.10 31.13 -14.95
C TYR A 21 20.99 31.37 -13.73
N ILE A 22 20.87 32.54 -13.10
CA ILE A 22 21.66 32.88 -11.90
C ILE A 22 20.83 32.65 -10.65
N LEU A 23 21.09 31.53 -9.98
CA LEU A 23 20.39 31.16 -8.74
C LEU A 23 20.87 31.97 -7.53
N LYS A 24 22.18 32.24 -7.44
CA LYS A 24 22.82 32.99 -6.35
C LYS A 24 23.99 33.81 -6.88
N ARG A 25 24.42 34.86 -6.17
CA ARG A 25 25.63 35.62 -6.53
C ARG A 25 26.80 34.66 -6.76
N LYS A 26 27.48 34.80 -7.91
CA LYS A 26 28.59 33.94 -8.38
C LYS A 26 28.25 32.47 -8.67
N LYS A 27 26.97 32.07 -8.65
CA LYS A 27 26.54 30.70 -9.02
C LYS A 27 25.55 30.76 -10.19
N CYS A 28 25.99 30.23 -11.34
CA CYS A 28 25.19 30.13 -12.55
C CYS A 28 24.84 28.66 -12.80
N VAL A 29 23.60 28.42 -13.23
CA VAL A 29 23.11 27.14 -13.73
C VAL A 29 23.00 27.26 -15.24
N LEU A 30 23.53 26.26 -15.95
CA LEU A 30 23.42 26.14 -17.40
C LEU A 30 22.59 24.89 -17.70
N LEU A 31 21.52 25.04 -18.47
CA LEU A 31 20.67 23.93 -18.91
C LEU A 31 20.51 24.00 -20.42
N LEU A 32 20.66 22.86 -21.07
CA LEU A 32 20.40 22.70 -22.50
C LEU A 32 19.13 21.88 -22.66
N SER A 33 18.20 22.35 -23.48
CA SER A 33 16.98 21.63 -23.83
C SER A 33 16.84 21.52 -25.34
N THR A 34 16.37 20.37 -25.79
CA THR A 34 15.96 20.12 -27.19
C THR A 34 14.45 20.20 -27.37
N MET A 35 13.69 20.39 -26.28
CA MET A 35 12.23 20.28 -26.26
C MET A 35 11.52 21.64 -26.14
N HIS A 36 12.18 22.60 -25.49
CA HIS A 36 11.65 23.94 -25.29
C HIS A 36 12.34 24.87 -26.29
N HIS A 37 11.57 25.60 -27.08
CA HIS A 37 12.08 26.51 -28.13
C HIS A 37 11.71 27.97 -27.87
N ASP A 38 11.17 28.25 -26.68
CA ASP A 38 10.66 29.53 -26.22
C ASP A 38 11.45 30.02 -24.98
N ASP A 39 11.42 31.33 -24.77
CA ASP A 39 11.99 32.02 -23.61
C ASP A 39 10.94 32.19 -22.48
N ALA A 40 9.98 31.27 -22.39
CA ALA A 40 8.94 31.33 -21.37
C ALA A 40 9.54 31.28 -19.96
N VAL A 41 9.20 32.31 -19.17
CA VAL A 41 9.61 32.46 -17.77
C VAL A 41 8.34 32.61 -16.94
N ASN A 42 8.22 31.78 -15.91
CA ASN A 42 7.09 31.81 -15.02
C ASN A 42 7.29 32.90 -13.94
N GLU A 43 6.43 33.93 -13.93
CA GLU A 43 6.49 35.03 -12.97
C GLU A 43 6.10 34.59 -11.54
N ASP A 44 5.25 33.58 -11.40
CA ASP A 44 4.73 33.10 -10.11
C ASP A 44 5.79 32.32 -9.30
N GLN A 45 6.78 31.72 -9.98
CA GLN A 45 7.82 30.88 -9.37
C GLN A 45 9.22 31.49 -9.46
N GLU A 46 9.43 32.63 -8.80
CA GLU A 46 10.75 33.29 -8.66
C GLU A 46 11.43 33.64 -10.00
N ARG A 47 10.64 33.88 -11.08
CA ARG A 47 11.15 34.12 -12.45
C ARG A 47 12.06 33.00 -12.96
N LYS A 48 11.75 31.76 -12.63
CA LYS A 48 12.44 30.60 -13.19
C LYS A 48 11.94 30.33 -14.61
N ALA A 49 12.88 30.06 -15.50
CA ALA A 49 12.56 29.60 -16.85
C ALA A 49 11.86 28.23 -16.78
N ASP A 50 10.91 27.98 -17.68
CA ASP A 50 10.16 26.72 -17.71
C ASP A 50 11.07 25.50 -17.86
N ILE A 51 12.17 25.64 -18.61
CA ILE A 51 13.22 24.64 -18.74
C ILE A 51 13.82 24.25 -17.38
N VAL A 52 14.02 25.22 -16.47
CA VAL A 52 14.53 24.97 -15.11
C VAL A 52 13.50 24.24 -14.27
N LEU A 53 12.22 24.60 -14.41
CA LEU A 53 11.12 23.96 -13.69
C LEU A 53 10.97 22.50 -14.13
N PHE A 54 10.87 22.27 -15.43
CA PHE A 54 10.79 20.93 -16.03
C PHE A 54 12.00 20.05 -15.66
N TYR A 55 13.21 20.62 -15.66
CA TYR A 55 14.39 19.91 -15.20
C TYR A 55 14.28 19.50 -13.73
N ASN A 56 13.78 20.40 -12.86
CA ASN A 56 13.63 20.09 -11.44
C ASN A 56 12.57 19.02 -11.16
N GLU A 57 11.49 18.98 -11.95
CA GLU A 57 10.46 17.94 -11.87
C GLU A 57 11.01 16.56 -12.24
N THR A 58 11.88 16.50 -13.25
CA THR A 58 12.37 15.22 -13.81
C THR A 58 13.67 14.73 -13.16
N LYS A 59 14.53 15.64 -12.66
CA LYS A 59 15.84 15.27 -12.10
C LYS A 59 15.75 14.40 -10.84
N SER A 60 14.64 14.46 -10.09
CA SER A 60 14.49 13.73 -8.82
C SER A 60 14.35 12.21 -9.01
N GLY A 61 14.10 11.73 -10.23
CA GLY A 61 13.84 10.32 -10.49
C GLY A 61 14.99 9.41 -10.04
N VAL A 62 16.23 9.79 -10.32
CA VAL A 62 17.41 8.99 -9.94
C VAL A 62 17.68 9.06 -8.44
N ASP A 63 17.65 10.25 -7.84
CA ASP A 63 17.91 10.45 -6.41
C ASP A 63 16.88 9.69 -5.54
N THR A 64 15.62 9.68 -5.97
CA THR A 64 14.53 8.98 -5.28
C THR A 64 14.72 7.46 -5.31
N LEU A 65 15.37 6.93 -6.34
CA LEU A 65 15.70 5.51 -6.48
C LEU A 65 17.01 5.15 -5.76
N ASP A 66 17.98 6.07 -5.66
CA ASP A 66 19.26 5.83 -4.99
C ASP A 66 19.11 5.76 -3.46
N GLN A 67 18.22 6.57 -2.89
CA GLN A 67 17.95 6.58 -1.44
C GLN A 67 17.58 5.19 -0.87
N PRO A 68 16.59 4.44 -1.41
CA PRO A 68 16.28 3.10 -0.92
C PRO A 68 17.41 2.09 -1.20
N VAL A 69 18.14 2.22 -2.32
CA VAL A 69 19.29 1.35 -2.60
C VAL A 69 20.38 1.52 -1.55
N LEU A 70 20.64 2.74 -1.09
CA LEU A 70 21.60 3.02 -0.02
C LEU A 70 21.13 2.49 1.35
N VAL A 71 19.85 2.61 1.67
CA VAL A 71 19.29 2.17 2.96
C VAL A 71 19.17 0.65 3.06
N TYR A 72 18.82 -0.02 1.96
CA TYR A 72 18.52 -1.46 1.93
C TYR A 72 19.57 -2.29 1.18
N THR A 73 20.78 -1.76 1.02
CA THR A 73 21.86 -2.46 0.31
C THR A 73 22.28 -3.76 1.01
N CYS A 74 22.54 -4.81 0.22
CA CYS A 74 23.11 -6.07 0.67
C CYS A 74 24.65 -6.12 0.56
N LYS A 75 25.29 -4.99 0.22
CA LYS A 75 26.74 -4.89 0.04
C LYS A 75 27.49 -5.27 1.31
N ARG A 76 28.50 -6.14 1.14
CA ARG A 76 29.45 -6.50 2.20
C ARG A 76 30.85 -6.07 1.81
N LEU A 77 31.69 -5.83 2.81
CA LEU A 77 33.09 -5.49 2.61
C LEU A 77 33.82 -6.71 2.02
N THR A 78 34.32 -6.58 0.80
CA THR A 78 35.01 -7.67 0.09
C THR A 78 36.26 -7.15 -0.62
N ARG A 79 37.26 -8.02 -0.76
CA ARG A 79 38.51 -7.72 -1.51
C ARG A 79 38.46 -8.15 -2.98
N ARG A 80 37.30 -8.63 -3.43
CA ARG A 80 37.10 -9.16 -4.79
C ARG A 80 36.14 -8.22 -5.52
N TRP A 81 36.65 -7.41 -6.43
CA TRP A 81 35.85 -6.46 -7.20
C TRP A 81 34.62 -7.07 -7.92
N PRO A 82 34.65 -8.33 -8.44
CA PRO A 82 33.47 -8.97 -9.01
C PRO A 82 32.30 -9.11 -8.01
N MET A 83 32.58 -9.29 -6.72
CA MET A 83 31.53 -9.38 -5.70
C MET A 83 30.82 -8.04 -5.51
N VAL A 84 31.51 -6.91 -5.69
CA VAL A 84 30.91 -5.56 -5.60
C VAL A 84 29.87 -5.36 -6.71
N LEU A 85 30.18 -5.81 -7.92
CA LEU A 85 29.23 -5.79 -9.04
C LEU A 85 28.03 -6.69 -8.74
N TRP A 86 28.26 -7.90 -8.23
CA TRP A 86 27.18 -8.84 -7.88
C TRP A 86 26.22 -8.27 -6.83
N PHE A 87 26.73 -7.69 -5.74
CA PHE A 87 25.87 -7.04 -4.74
C PHE A 87 25.09 -5.87 -5.32
N THR A 88 25.71 -5.06 -6.20
CA THR A 88 25.03 -3.95 -6.88
C THR A 88 23.90 -4.46 -7.78
N THR A 89 24.11 -5.56 -8.52
CA THR A 89 23.06 -6.17 -9.34
C THR A 89 21.91 -6.72 -8.50
N LEU A 90 22.18 -7.27 -7.32
CA LEU A 90 21.14 -7.72 -6.40
C LEU A 90 20.29 -6.56 -5.87
N ASP A 91 20.93 -5.46 -5.49
CA ASP A 91 20.21 -4.27 -5.02
C ASP A 91 19.26 -3.73 -6.11
N TRP A 92 19.71 -3.65 -7.37
CA TRP A 92 18.87 -3.25 -8.50
C TRP A 92 17.75 -4.24 -8.80
N ALA A 93 18.01 -5.55 -8.72
CA ALA A 93 17.00 -6.59 -8.91
C ALA A 93 15.90 -6.52 -7.84
N GLY A 94 16.27 -6.27 -6.58
CA GLY A 94 15.34 -6.08 -5.48
C GLY A 94 14.44 -4.86 -5.68
N LEU A 95 15.03 -3.73 -6.09
CA LEU A 95 14.27 -2.51 -6.39
C LEU A 95 13.30 -2.72 -7.57
N ALA A 96 13.75 -3.37 -8.65
CA ALA A 96 12.91 -3.68 -9.80
C ALA A 96 11.73 -4.59 -9.42
N ALA A 97 11.97 -5.63 -8.62
CA ALA A 97 10.93 -6.50 -8.11
C ALA A 97 9.91 -5.74 -7.23
N TYR A 98 10.37 -4.82 -6.39
CA TYR A 98 9.51 -3.96 -5.58
C TYR A 98 8.64 -3.03 -6.42
N VAL A 99 9.21 -2.40 -7.46
CA VAL A 99 8.46 -1.52 -8.38
C VAL A 99 7.35 -2.32 -9.09
N ILE A 100 7.67 -3.51 -9.61
CA ILE A 100 6.68 -4.38 -10.26
C ILE A 100 5.56 -4.75 -9.28
N TRP A 101 5.91 -5.19 -8.07
CA TRP A 101 4.94 -5.56 -7.04
C TRP A 101 4.04 -4.38 -6.63
N LYS A 102 4.62 -3.18 -6.50
CA LYS A 102 3.86 -1.95 -6.20
C LYS A 102 2.88 -1.62 -7.33
N LEU A 103 3.31 -1.70 -8.59
CA LEU A 103 2.44 -1.45 -9.73
C LEU A 103 1.29 -2.46 -9.80
N ASP A 104 1.55 -3.75 -9.56
CA ASP A 104 0.52 -4.78 -9.53
C ASP A 104 -0.51 -4.53 -8.40
N ILE A 105 -0.06 -4.21 -7.19
CA ILE A 105 -0.96 -3.84 -6.08
C ILE A 105 -1.80 -2.61 -6.42
N VAL A 106 -1.18 -1.60 -7.03
CA VAL A 106 -1.88 -0.38 -7.41
C VAL A 106 -2.94 -0.73 -8.47
N LEU A 107 -2.58 -1.46 -9.53
CA LEU A 107 -3.51 -1.93 -10.57
C LEU A 107 -4.66 -2.76 -10.00
N GLN A 108 -4.39 -3.69 -9.07
CA GLN A 108 -5.41 -4.45 -8.37
C GLN A 108 -6.36 -3.56 -7.56
N LYS A 109 -5.83 -2.55 -6.86
CA LYS A 109 -6.65 -1.58 -6.11
C LYS A 109 -7.51 -0.72 -7.05
N TRP A 110 -6.97 -0.27 -8.16
CA TRP A 110 -7.74 0.44 -9.19
C TRP A 110 -8.85 -0.45 -9.76
N ALA A 111 -8.53 -1.69 -10.15
CA ALA A 111 -9.53 -2.64 -10.63
C ALA A 111 -10.62 -2.96 -9.59
N ALA A 112 -10.24 -3.13 -8.31
CA ALA A 112 -11.18 -3.36 -7.22
C ALA A 112 -12.07 -2.14 -6.93
N SER A 113 -11.52 -0.92 -7.03
CA SER A 113 -12.28 0.32 -6.87
C SER A 113 -13.30 0.53 -7.98
N LEU A 114 -12.94 0.19 -9.24
CA LEU A 114 -13.85 0.21 -10.38
C LEU A 114 -14.96 -0.84 -10.27
N GLN A 115 -14.63 -2.02 -9.73
CA GLN A 115 -15.62 -3.06 -9.47
C GLN A 115 -16.54 -2.70 -8.30
N GLN A 116 -16.04 -2.09 -7.23
CA GLN A 116 -16.86 -1.57 -6.15
C GLN A 116 -17.74 -0.41 -6.61
N SER A 117 -17.23 0.42 -7.53
CA SER A 117 -18.01 1.53 -8.08
C SER A 117 -19.19 1.04 -8.94
N LEU A 118 -18.92 0.07 -9.82
CA LEU A 118 -19.94 -0.57 -10.62
C LEU A 118 -20.93 -1.37 -9.77
N ARG A 119 -20.46 -2.10 -8.75
CA ARG A 119 -21.33 -2.85 -7.83
C ARG A 119 -22.23 -1.95 -7.00
N TYR A 120 -21.76 -0.81 -6.49
CA TYR A 120 -22.66 0.13 -5.80
C TYR A 120 -23.69 0.70 -6.77
N THR A 121 -23.28 1.02 -8.01
CA THR A 121 -24.16 1.65 -9.00
C THR A 121 -25.27 0.70 -9.41
N VAL A 122 -24.90 -0.55 -9.73
CA VAL A 122 -25.86 -1.63 -10.06
C VAL A 122 -26.75 -1.94 -8.87
N ARG A 123 -26.21 -2.02 -7.65
CA ARG A 123 -27.02 -2.27 -6.45
C ARG A 123 -28.01 -1.14 -6.19
N LYS A 124 -27.61 0.12 -6.33
CA LYS A 124 -28.49 1.27 -6.16
C LYS A 124 -29.59 1.31 -7.22
N ALA A 125 -29.26 0.96 -8.47
CA ALA A 125 -30.25 0.82 -9.53
C ALA A 125 -31.25 -0.33 -9.24
N ILE A 126 -30.77 -1.48 -8.75
CA ILE A 126 -31.63 -2.61 -8.35
C ILE A 126 -32.51 -2.24 -7.16
N GLU A 127 -32.00 -1.51 -6.17
CA GLU A 127 -32.78 -1.05 -5.01
C GLU A 127 -33.88 -0.07 -5.43
N GLN A 128 -33.63 0.82 -6.39
CA GLN A 128 -34.65 1.71 -6.96
C GLN A 128 -35.75 0.96 -7.74
N ILE A 129 -35.39 -0.12 -8.44
CA ILE A 129 -36.35 -0.98 -9.14
C ILE A 129 -37.12 -1.86 -8.12
N GLY A 130 -36.43 -2.39 -7.10
CA GLY A 130 -37.00 -3.25 -6.08
C GLY A 130 -37.95 -2.55 -5.11
N THR A 131 -37.83 -1.23 -4.93
CA THR A 131 -38.84 -0.45 -4.18
C THR A 131 -40.21 -0.37 -4.87
N ALA A 132 -40.30 -0.74 -6.16
CA ALA A 132 -41.58 -0.84 -6.87
C ALA A 132 -42.24 -2.23 -6.78
N THR A 133 -41.60 -3.23 -6.15
CA THR A 133 -42.13 -4.60 -6.09
C THR A 133 -41.89 -5.23 -4.72
N SER A 134 -42.87 -5.01 -3.84
CA SER A 134 -43.31 -5.89 -2.74
C SER A 134 -42.31 -6.33 -1.66
N THR A 135 -42.55 -5.84 -0.44
CA THR A 135 -43.05 -6.65 0.68
C THR A 135 -43.04 -8.16 0.43
N GLU A 136 -42.08 -8.87 1.02
CA GLU A 136 -42.13 -10.26 1.52
C GLU A 136 -40.68 -10.77 1.60
N ARG A 137 -40.11 -10.79 2.80
CA ARG A 137 -38.84 -11.48 3.07
C ARG A 137 -39.03 -12.40 4.27
N SER A 138 -39.09 -13.68 3.97
CA SER A 138 -38.96 -14.78 4.94
C SER A 138 -37.52 -14.85 5.47
N GLU A 139 -37.40 -15.03 6.78
CA GLU A 139 -36.13 -15.13 7.50
C GLU A 139 -35.46 -16.49 7.21
N ALA A 140 -34.36 -16.48 6.45
CA ALA A 140 -33.45 -17.61 6.34
C ALA A 140 -32.36 -17.52 7.42
N SER A 141 -32.34 -18.51 8.30
CA SER A 141 -31.37 -18.66 9.40
C SER A 141 -29.93 -18.79 8.89
N LYS A 142 -29.00 -18.06 9.51
CA LYS A 142 -27.57 -18.13 9.21
C LYS A 142 -26.97 -19.40 9.82
N GLU A 143 -26.37 -20.22 8.97
CA GLU A 143 -25.62 -21.41 9.32
C GLU A 143 -24.27 -21.02 9.94
N GLU A 144 -24.17 -21.01 11.28
CA GLU A 144 -22.90 -20.77 11.98
C GLU A 144 -22.00 -22.01 11.93
N LYS A 145 -20.78 -21.84 11.40
CA LYS A 145 -19.76 -22.91 11.34
C LYS A 145 -19.42 -23.41 12.75
N HIS A 146 -19.87 -24.63 13.07
CA HIS A 146 -19.61 -25.26 14.36
C HIS A 146 -18.12 -25.58 14.57
N ILE A 147 -17.48 -24.90 15.53
CA ILE A 147 -16.08 -25.12 15.92
C ILE A 147 -16.00 -26.21 16.99
N TYR A 148 -15.24 -27.28 16.73
CA TYR A 148 -15.01 -28.36 17.69
C TYR A 148 -13.89 -28.01 18.68
N ARG A 149 -14.13 -28.21 19.98
CA ARG A 149 -13.15 -27.95 21.06
C ARG A 149 -12.97 -29.18 21.94
N ARG A 150 -11.83 -29.31 22.64
CA ARG A 150 -11.58 -30.43 23.59
C ARG A 150 -12.45 -30.25 24.83
N CYS A 151 -13.01 -31.35 25.35
CA CYS A 151 -13.68 -31.34 26.66
C CYS A 151 -12.69 -30.98 27.78
N VAL A 152 -13.04 -30.00 28.61
CA VAL A 152 -12.18 -29.53 29.71
C VAL A 152 -11.99 -30.58 30.82
N PHE A 153 -13.02 -31.40 31.05
CA PHE A 153 -13.06 -32.40 32.12
C PHE A 153 -12.43 -33.75 31.74
N CYS A 154 -12.21 -34.00 30.44
CA CYS A 154 -11.48 -35.18 30.01
C CYS A 154 -9.97 -34.98 30.19
N GLY A 155 -9.31 -35.93 30.86
CA GLY A 155 -7.85 -35.97 30.91
C GLY A 155 -7.19 -36.02 29.52
N ARG A 156 -5.98 -35.47 29.39
CA ARG A 156 -5.28 -35.28 28.09
C ARG A 156 -5.14 -36.57 27.26
N LYS A 157 -5.09 -37.75 27.89
CA LYS A 157 -5.00 -39.05 27.21
C LYS A 157 -6.23 -39.40 26.36
N ARG A 158 -7.41 -38.84 26.66
CA ARG A 158 -8.66 -39.15 25.93
C ARG A 158 -9.00 -38.15 24.80
N ASP A 159 -8.43 -36.94 24.82
CA ASP A 159 -8.64 -35.83 23.85
C ASP A 159 -10.00 -35.78 23.12
N LYS A 160 -11.10 -35.87 23.89
CA LYS A 160 -12.45 -35.93 23.29
C LYS A 160 -12.85 -34.56 22.76
N LYS A 161 -13.03 -34.43 21.45
CA LYS A 161 -13.51 -33.21 20.78
C LYS A 161 -15.04 -33.18 20.78
N VAL A 162 -15.60 -32.04 21.14
CA VAL A 162 -17.04 -31.87 21.39
C VAL A 162 -17.55 -30.62 20.69
N ARG A 163 -18.81 -30.68 20.25
CA ARG A 163 -19.58 -29.53 19.75
C ARG A 163 -20.43 -28.87 20.84
N SER A 164 -20.72 -29.63 21.90
CA SER A 164 -21.59 -29.21 22.98
C SER A 164 -20.84 -28.43 24.04
N SER A 165 -21.52 -27.45 24.63
CA SER A 165 -21.00 -26.59 25.69
C SER A 165 -22.04 -26.42 26.79
N CYS A 166 -21.58 -26.18 28.01
CA CYS A 166 -22.48 -25.92 29.13
C CYS A 166 -23.27 -24.63 28.90
N ILE A 167 -24.58 -24.65 29.11
CA ILE A 167 -25.47 -23.49 28.89
C ILE A 167 -25.08 -22.32 29.82
N ARG A 168 -24.59 -22.62 31.03
CA ARG A 168 -24.25 -21.61 32.05
C ARG A 168 -22.84 -21.04 31.89
N CYS A 169 -21.81 -21.89 31.76
CA CYS A 169 -20.40 -21.44 31.71
C CYS A 169 -19.78 -21.49 30.31
N ARG A 170 -20.51 -21.95 29.29
CA ARG A 170 -20.07 -22.12 27.89
C ARG A 170 -18.77 -22.91 27.69
N LYS A 171 -18.31 -23.63 28.74
CA LYS A 171 -17.14 -24.51 28.63
C LYS A 171 -17.49 -25.73 27.76
N PRO A 172 -16.60 -26.13 26.84
CA PRO A 172 -16.82 -27.31 26.00
C PRO A 172 -16.77 -28.58 26.83
N CYS A 173 -17.86 -29.36 26.81
CA CYS A 173 -18.05 -30.56 27.63
C CYS A 173 -18.55 -31.70 26.76
N CYS A 174 -18.08 -32.93 26.99
CA CYS A 174 -18.64 -34.09 26.31
C CYS A 174 -19.98 -34.46 26.94
N ASN A 175 -20.81 -35.22 26.21
CA ASN A 175 -22.13 -35.65 26.69
C ASN A 175 -22.07 -36.53 27.96
N GLU A 176 -20.89 -37.08 28.32
CA GLU A 176 -20.69 -37.77 29.60
C GLU A 176 -20.59 -36.78 30.77
N HIS A 177 -19.96 -35.62 30.56
CA HIS A 177 -19.78 -34.56 31.56
C HIS A 177 -20.81 -33.41 31.40
N LEU A 178 -21.77 -33.56 30.48
CA LEU A 178 -22.79 -32.57 30.15
C LEU A 178 -24.16 -33.24 30.19
N ARG A 179 -24.91 -33.02 31.27
CA ARG A 179 -26.32 -33.43 31.38
C ARG A 179 -27.23 -32.32 30.88
N SER A 180 -27.31 -31.23 31.64
CA SER A 180 -27.98 -29.96 31.32
C SER A 180 -27.03 -28.79 31.60
N TYR A 181 -26.25 -28.93 32.67
CA TYR A 181 -25.08 -28.13 33.01
C TYR A 181 -23.84 -29.04 33.08
N CYS A 182 -22.63 -28.47 33.07
CA CYS A 182 -21.41 -29.23 33.36
C CYS A 182 -21.38 -29.62 34.85
N GLU A 183 -20.66 -30.69 35.19
CA GLU A 183 -20.55 -31.21 36.56
C GLU A 183 -20.20 -30.11 37.59
N ASP A 184 -19.29 -29.19 37.25
CA ASP A 184 -18.96 -28.03 38.11
C ASP A 184 -20.15 -27.10 38.39
N CYS A 185 -20.99 -26.85 37.38
CA CYS A 185 -22.14 -25.94 37.49
C CYS A 185 -23.37 -26.62 38.11
N ASP A 186 -23.38 -27.96 38.15
CA ASP A 186 -24.41 -28.78 38.79
C ASP A 186 -24.16 -28.87 40.30
N VAL A 187 -22.89 -29.02 40.71
CA VAL A 187 -22.49 -29.09 42.13
C VAL A 187 -22.45 -27.71 42.80
N ASN A 188 -22.07 -26.65 42.07
CA ASN A 188 -22.01 -25.29 42.61
C ASN A 188 -22.83 -24.30 41.76
N PRO A 189 -24.10 -24.05 42.12
CA PRO A 189 -24.95 -23.12 41.39
C PRO A 189 -24.53 -21.64 41.53
N SER A 190 -23.61 -21.31 42.43
CA SER A 190 -23.19 -19.94 42.76
C SER A 190 -21.82 -19.51 42.18
N THR A 191 -21.06 -20.41 41.54
CA THR A 191 -19.78 -20.06 40.90
C THR A 191 -19.94 -19.89 39.40
N SER A 192 -20.34 -18.68 39.01
CA SER A 192 -20.16 -18.16 37.65
C SER A 192 -18.89 -17.30 37.60
N GLN A 193 -17.86 -17.78 36.91
CA GLN A 193 -16.81 -16.95 36.31
C GLN A 193 -16.77 -17.22 34.82
#